data_AF-R7VX27-F1
#
_entry.id   AF-R7VX27-F1
#
_cell.length_a   1.000
_cell.length_b   1.000
_cell.length_c   1.000
_cell.angle_alpha   90.00
_cell.angle_beta   90.00
_cell.angle_gamma   90.00
#
_symmetry.space_group_name_H-M   'P 1'
#
loop_
_entity.id
_entity.type
_entity.pdbx_description
1 polymer ?
#
loop_
_entity_poly.entity_id
_entity_poly.type
_entity_poly.pdbx_seq_one_letter_code
_entity_poly.pdbx_strand_id
1 'polypeptide(L)'
;QWVAAGNKRPHLSVVLVGEDPASHSYVLNKTKAAADVGISSETILRPASITEEELLDLISRLNNDANVDGLLVQLPLPEHIDERKICNAVSPDKDVDGFHVINVGRMCLDQYSMLPATPWGVWEIIKRTG
;
A
#
# COMPACT_ATOMS: atom_id res chain seq x y z
N GLN A 1 8.00 11.71 -17.80
CA GLN A 1 9.30 12.34 -17.49
C GLN A 1 10.22 11.41 -16.69
N TRP A 2 9.76 10.76 -15.61
CA TRP A 2 10.56 9.82 -14.80
C TRP A 2 11.29 8.71 -15.59
N VAL A 3 10.54 7.91 -16.36
CA VAL A 3 11.10 6.82 -17.18
C VAL A 3 11.96 7.35 -18.32
N ALA A 4 11.59 8.49 -18.91
CA ALA A 4 12.37 9.13 -19.97
C ALA A 4 13.74 9.62 -19.48
N ALA A 5 13.91 9.83 -18.18
CA ALA A 5 15.18 10.16 -17.54
C ALA A 5 16.06 8.93 -17.22
N GLY A 6 15.66 7.72 -17.65
CA GLY A 6 16.43 6.48 -17.43
C GLY A 6 16.12 5.73 -16.13
N ASN A 7 15.18 6.22 -15.32
CA ASN A 7 14.77 5.53 -14.09
C ASN A 7 13.84 4.34 -14.37
N LYS A 8 13.89 3.32 -13.50
CA LYS A 8 12.92 2.22 -13.51
C LYS A 8 11.50 2.78 -13.36
N ARG A 9 10.55 2.18 -14.09
CA ARG A 9 9.12 2.47 -13.88
C ARG A 9 8.74 2.04 -12.45
N PRO A 10 8.04 2.88 -11.67
CA PRO A 10 7.56 2.48 -10.36
C PRO A 10 6.61 1.28 -10.44
N HIS A 11 6.68 0.41 -9.44
CA HIS A 11 5.84 -0.77 -9.30
C HIS A 11 5.09 -0.79 -7.97
N LEU A 12 3.78 -1.00 -8.03
CA LEU A 12 2.89 -1.14 -6.88
C LEU A 12 2.34 -2.57 -6.78
N SER A 13 2.67 -3.27 -5.70
CA SER A 13 2.06 -4.57 -5.39
C SER A 13 0.94 -4.39 -4.39
N VAL A 14 -0.26 -4.87 -4.74
CA VAL A 14 -1.45 -4.83 -3.87
C VAL A 14 -1.79 -6.25 -3.42
N VAL A 15 -1.82 -6.50 -2.12
CA VAL A 15 -2.29 -7.78 -1.55
C VAL A 15 -3.75 -7.63 -1.15
N LEU A 16 -4.60 -8.53 -1.63
CA LEU A 16 -6.02 -8.59 -1.29
C LEU A 16 -6.34 -9.97 -0.72
N VAL A 17 -6.88 -10.00 0.49
CA VAL A 17 -7.26 -11.23 1.21
C VAL A 17 -8.78 -11.33 1.26
N GLY A 18 -9.32 -12.44 0.76
CA GLY A 18 -10.77 -12.68 0.71
C GLY A 18 -11.45 -12.13 -0.53
N GLU A 19 -12.78 -12.12 -0.51
CA GLU A 19 -13.64 -11.89 -1.68
C GLU A 19 -14.64 -10.73 -1.46
N ASP A 20 -14.34 -9.81 -0.53
CA ASP A 20 -15.22 -8.69 -0.25
C ASP A 20 -15.38 -7.78 -1.49
N PRO A 21 -16.60 -7.65 -2.06
CA PRO A 21 -16.81 -6.91 -3.31
C PRO A 21 -16.41 -5.43 -3.23
N ALA A 22 -16.52 -4.82 -2.04
CA ALA A 22 -16.10 -3.44 -1.83
C ALA A 22 -14.57 -3.32 -1.93
N SER A 23 -13.84 -4.24 -1.30
CA SER A 23 -12.37 -4.34 -1.40
C SER A 23 -11.90 -4.56 -2.84
N HIS A 24 -12.55 -5.43 -3.61
CA HIS A 24 -12.24 -5.62 -5.04
C HIS A 24 -12.41 -4.33 -5.85
N SER A 25 -13.53 -3.62 -5.65
CA SER A 25 -13.80 -2.37 -6.35
C SER A 25 -12.76 -1.29 -6.02
N TYR A 26 -12.35 -1.23 -4.76
CA TYR A 26 -11.34 -0.27 -4.31
C TYR A 26 -9.95 -0.58 -4.88
N VAL A 27 -9.54 -1.85 -4.90
CA VAL A 27 -8.28 -2.28 -5.53
C VAL A 27 -8.28 -2.06 -7.04
N LEU A 28 -9.40 -2.28 -7.71
CA LEU A 28 -9.55 -1.99 -9.14
C LEU A 28 -9.34 -0.49 -9.44
N ASN A 29 -9.91 0.39 -8.61
CA ASN A 29 -9.72 1.82 -8.77
C ASN A 29 -8.26 2.23 -8.56
N LYS A 30 -7.56 1.63 -7.57
CA LYS A 30 -6.13 1.87 -7.33
C LYS A 30 -5.26 1.45 -8.50
N THR A 31 -5.48 0.24 -9.04
CA THR A 31 -4.71 -0.28 -10.18
C THR A 31 -4.97 0.50 -11.47
N LYS A 32 -6.23 0.93 -11.70
CA LYS A 32 -6.57 1.83 -12.81
C LYS A 32 -5.85 3.17 -12.68
N ALA A 33 -5.91 3.80 -11.50
CA ALA A 33 -5.22 5.07 -11.26
C ALA A 33 -3.70 4.94 -11.43
N ALA A 34 -3.10 3.83 -10.98
CA ALA A 34 -1.70 3.53 -11.20
C ALA A 34 -1.37 3.46 -12.71
N ALA A 35 -2.17 2.74 -13.50
CA ALA A 35 -2.00 2.65 -14.94
C ALA A 35 -2.13 4.02 -15.63
N ASP A 36 -3.11 4.83 -15.23
CA ASP A 36 -3.37 6.16 -15.81
C ASP A 36 -2.18 7.12 -15.63
N VAL A 37 -1.40 6.97 -14.56
CA VAL A 37 -0.17 7.77 -14.31
C VAL A 37 1.12 7.06 -14.72
N GLY A 38 1.02 5.89 -15.35
CA GLY A 38 2.16 5.12 -15.86
C GLY A 38 2.91 4.30 -14.82
N ILE A 39 2.34 4.07 -13.63
CA ILE A 39 2.84 3.13 -12.62
C ILE A 39 2.43 1.71 -13.05
N SER A 40 3.36 0.76 -12.94
CA SER A 40 3.02 -0.66 -13.11
C SER A 40 2.44 -1.20 -11.81
N SER A 41 1.45 -2.08 -11.87
CA SER A 41 0.85 -2.64 -10.66
C SER A 41 0.47 -4.10 -10.83
N GLU A 42 0.49 -4.84 -9.73
CA GLU A 42 -0.06 -6.18 -9.63
C GLU A 42 -1.05 -6.28 -8.47
N THR A 43 -1.99 -7.22 -8.57
CA THR A 43 -2.88 -7.57 -7.47
C THR A 43 -2.71 -9.04 -7.15
N ILE A 44 -2.26 -9.32 -5.93
CA ILE A 44 -2.00 -10.64 -5.41
C ILE A 44 -3.21 -11.04 -4.57
N LEU A 45 -4.05 -11.90 -5.15
CA LEU A 45 -5.21 -12.45 -4.48
C LEU A 45 -4.80 -13.60 -3.54
N ARG A 46 -5.36 -13.60 -2.33
CA ARG A 46 -5.22 -14.66 -1.35
C ARG A 46 -6.59 -15.03 -0.78
N PRO A 47 -6.84 -16.32 -0.52
CA PRO A 47 -8.11 -16.72 0.08
C PRO A 47 -8.22 -16.17 1.49
N ALA A 48 -9.44 -15.95 1.98
CA ALA A 48 -9.69 -15.55 3.36
C ALA A 48 -9.14 -16.58 4.38
N SER A 49 -8.85 -17.81 3.96
CA SER A 49 -8.24 -18.85 4.80
C SER A 49 -6.72 -18.74 4.95
N ILE A 50 -6.06 -17.78 4.30
CA ILE A 50 -4.61 -17.58 4.46
C ILE A 50 -4.28 -17.37 5.93
N THR A 51 -3.23 -18.00 6.41
CA THR A 51 -2.73 -17.79 7.77
C THR A 51 -2.00 -16.46 7.87
N GLU A 52 -1.90 -15.92 9.09
CA GLU A 52 -1.11 -14.71 9.34
C GLU A 52 0.37 -14.92 8.96
N GLU A 53 0.93 -16.10 9.23
CA GLU A 53 2.31 -16.46 8.90
C GLU A 53 2.56 -16.43 7.38
N GLU A 54 1.67 -17.05 6.59
CA GLU A 54 1.76 -17.03 5.13
C GLU A 54 1.64 -15.61 4.55
N LEU A 55 0.82 -14.75 5.17
CA LEU A 55 0.69 -13.35 4.78
C LEU A 55 1.96 -12.55 5.11
N LEU A 56 2.54 -12.75 6.29
CA LEU A 56 3.81 -12.15 6.68
C LEU A 56 4.97 -12.59 5.77
N ASP A 57 5.01 -13.87 5.38
CA ASP A 57 6.00 -14.38 4.43
C ASP A 57 5.85 -13.77 3.05
N LEU A 58 4.62 -13.56 2.59
CA LEU A 58 4.35 -12.83 1.35
C LEU A 58 4.85 -11.39 1.43
N ILE A 59 4.54 -10.68 2.51
CA ILE A 59 5.00 -9.30 2.73
C ILE A 59 6.52 -9.23 2.78
N SER A 60 7.17 -10.17 3.48
CA SER A 60 8.63 -10.27 3.55
C SER A 60 9.26 -10.45 2.16
N ARG A 61 8.68 -11.30 1.30
CA ARG A 61 9.15 -11.45 -0.08
C ARG A 61 9.02 -10.16 -0.88
N LEU A 62 7.89 -9.46 -0.78
CA LEU A 62 7.65 -8.20 -1.51
C LEU A 62 8.52 -7.04 -0.98
N ASN A 63 8.81 -7.01 0.33
CA ASN A 63 9.75 -6.08 0.91
C ASN A 63 11.16 -6.26 0.35
N ASN A 64 11.59 -7.51 0.14
CA ASN A 64 12.93 -7.82 -0.38
C ASN A 64 13.03 -7.76 -1.92
N ASP A 65 11.91 -7.66 -2.63
CA ASP A 65 11.92 -7.54 -4.09
C ASP A 65 12.26 -6.10 -4.51
N ALA A 66 13.43 -5.91 -5.12
CA ALA A 66 13.88 -4.62 -5.65
C ALA A 66 13.01 -4.10 -6.82
N ASN A 67 12.16 -4.94 -7.40
CA ASN A 67 11.19 -4.51 -8.40
C ASN A 67 9.97 -3.84 -7.77
N VAL A 68 9.64 -4.11 -6.50
CA VAL A 68 8.50 -3.52 -5.80
C VAL A 68 8.92 -2.22 -5.12
N ASP A 69 8.30 -1.11 -5.51
CA ASP A 69 8.57 0.22 -4.94
C ASP A 69 7.51 0.64 -3.92
N GLY A 70 6.27 0.16 -4.08
CA GLY A 70 5.17 0.36 -3.14
C GLY A 70 4.46 -0.96 -2.84
N LEU A 71 4.12 -1.17 -1.57
CA LEU A 71 3.38 -2.32 -1.09
C LEU A 71 2.17 -1.85 -0.30
N LEU A 72 1.02 -2.42 -0.65
CA LEU A 72 -0.26 -2.14 -0.03
C LEU A 72 -0.96 -3.45 0.34
N VAL A 73 -1.47 -3.56 1.57
CA VAL A 73 -2.33 -4.66 1.99
C VAL A 73 -3.73 -4.11 2.20
N GLN A 74 -4.69 -4.61 1.42
CA GLN A 74 -6.06 -4.10 1.46
C GLN A 74 -6.76 -4.54 2.76
N LEU A 75 -7.31 -3.55 3.47
CA LEU A 75 -8.13 -3.74 4.68
C LEU A 75 -9.64 -3.70 4.33
N PRO A 76 -10.51 -4.33 5.15
CA PRO A 76 -10.19 -5.10 6.35
C PRO A 76 -9.61 -6.48 6.05
N LEU A 77 -8.86 -7.05 7.01
CA LEU A 77 -8.40 -8.45 6.96
C LEU A 77 -9.36 -9.38 7.70
N PRO A 78 -9.31 -10.71 7.45
CA PRO A 78 -10.02 -11.70 8.25
C PRO A 78 -9.72 -11.59 9.76
N GLU A 79 -10.71 -11.88 10.61
CA GLU A 79 -10.62 -11.70 12.07
C GLU A 79 -9.47 -12.46 12.75
N HIS A 80 -8.97 -13.54 12.15
CA HIS A 80 -7.86 -14.33 12.69
C HIS A 80 -6.47 -13.73 12.37
N ILE A 81 -6.41 -12.58 11.70
CA ILE A 81 -5.17 -11.89 11.33
C ILE A 81 -5.11 -10.55 12.06
N ASP A 82 -3.98 -10.27 12.72
CA ASP A 82 -3.74 -8.99 13.37
C ASP A 82 -3.33 -7.92 12.33
N GLU A 83 -4.26 -7.02 12.00
CA GLU A 83 -4.03 -5.91 11.07
C GLU A 83 -2.85 -5.01 11.48
N ARG A 84 -2.63 -4.78 12.79
CA ARG A 84 -1.52 -3.94 13.26
C ARG A 84 -0.19 -4.63 12.99
N LYS A 85 -0.12 -5.94 13.21
CA LYS A 85 1.07 -6.74 12.90
C LYS A 85 1.37 -6.73 11.41
N ILE A 86 0.34 -6.86 10.57
CA ILE A 86 0.47 -6.79 9.11
C ILE A 86 0.92 -5.41 8.63
N CYS A 87 0.31 -4.33 9.10
CA CYS A 87 0.73 -2.96 8.76
C CYS A 87 2.20 -2.68 9.14
N ASN A 88 2.64 -3.19 10.28
CA ASN A 88 4.02 -3.03 10.74
C ASN A 88 5.02 -4.00 10.07
N ALA A 89 4.55 -4.98 9.29
CA ALA A 89 5.41 -5.87 8.53
C ALA A 89 5.77 -5.28 7.15
N VAL A 90 4.96 -4.37 6.61
CA VAL A 90 5.27 -3.66 5.36
C VAL A 90 6.47 -2.73 5.59
N SER A 91 7.48 -2.77 4.72
CA SER A 91 8.67 -1.93 4.90
C SER A 91 8.29 -0.44 4.89
N PRO A 92 8.76 0.40 5.83
CA PRO A 92 8.34 1.80 5.94
C PRO A 92 8.56 2.65 4.68
N ASP A 93 9.59 2.33 3.90
CA ASP A 93 9.94 2.97 2.63
C ASP A 93 9.02 2.53 1.47
N LYS A 94 8.38 1.37 1.58
CA LYS A 94 7.40 0.84 0.62
C LYS A 94 5.95 0.99 1.08
N ASP A 95 5.71 1.44 2.31
CA ASP A 95 4.39 1.62 2.91
C ASP A 95 3.67 2.83 2.32
N VAL A 96 2.99 2.60 1.19
CA VAL A 96 2.24 3.64 0.47
C VAL A 96 0.90 3.99 1.14
N ASP A 97 0.45 3.19 2.10
CA ASP A 97 -0.74 3.48 2.92
C ASP A 97 -0.40 4.34 4.16
N GLY A 98 0.87 4.45 4.53
CA GLY A 98 1.33 5.27 5.65
C GLY A 98 0.91 4.73 7.03
N PHE A 99 0.59 3.44 7.14
CA PHE A 99 0.08 2.82 8.37
C PHE A 99 1.17 2.19 9.24
N HIS A 100 2.38 2.02 8.71
CA HIS A 100 3.52 1.53 9.47
C HIS A 100 3.82 2.49 10.63
N VAL A 101 4.06 1.96 11.83
CA VAL A 101 4.26 2.77 13.05
C VAL A 101 5.37 3.82 12.92
N ILE A 102 6.44 3.53 12.17
CA ILE A 102 7.48 4.51 11.84
C ILE A 102 6.94 5.68 11.01
N ASN A 103 6.09 5.44 10.00
CA ASN A 103 5.50 6.52 9.19
C ASN A 103 4.54 7.36 10.02
N VAL A 104 3.66 6.71 10.80
CA VAL A 104 2.76 7.41 11.72
C VAL A 104 3.54 8.23 12.75
N GLY A 105 4.57 7.66 13.37
CA GLY A 105 5.41 8.35 14.34
C GLY A 105 6.13 9.56 13.74
N ARG A 106 6.70 9.42 12.54
CA ARG A 106 7.32 10.53 11.81
C ARG A 106 6.30 11.62 11.48
N MET A 107 5.11 11.25 11.02
CA MET A 107 4.00 12.19 10.78
C MET A 107 3.63 12.95 12.06
N CYS A 108 3.47 12.28 13.20
CA CYS A 108 3.12 12.93 14.48
C CYS A 108 4.22 13.87 15.00
N LEU A 109 5.45 13.73 14.53
CA LEU A 109 6.59 14.57 14.89
C LEU A 109 6.90 15.63 13.81
N ASP A 110 5.98 15.85 12.87
CA ASP A 110 6.14 16.77 11.72
C ASP A 110 7.40 16.47 10.87
N GLN A 111 7.77 15.19 10.78
CA GLN A 111 8.88 14.70 9.97
C GLN A 111 8.38 14.12 8.64
N TYR A 112 9.26 14.16 7.62
CA TYR A 112 8.99 13.51 6.34
C TYR A 112 8.68 12.02 6.53
N SER A 113 7.55 11.60 5.95
CA SER A 113 6.98 10.25 6.02
C SER A 113 6.03 10.00 4.85
N MET A 114 5.69 8.73 4.61
CA MET A 114 4.51 8.39 3.81
C MET A 114 3.26 8.71 4.63
N LEU A 115 2.45 9.65 4.14
CA LEU A 115 1.23 10.07 4.82
C LEU A 115 0.06 9.16 4.43
N PRO A 116 -0.85 8.82 5.38
CA PRO A 116 -2.07 8.11 5.04
C PRO A 116 -2.88 8.82 3.96
N ALA A 117 -3.23 8.09 2.90
CA ALA A 117 -3.77 8.65 1.68
C ALA A 117 -5.07 9.45 1.90
N THR A 118 -5.97 8.97 2.77
CA THR A 118 -7.24 9.67 3.06
C THR A 118 -7.03 10.99 3.81
N PRO A 119 -6.33 11.05 4.97
CA PRO A 119 -5.96 12.31 5.61
C PRO A 119 -5.23 13.28 4.69
N TRP A 120 -4.28 12.79 3.89
CA TRP A 120 -3.56 13.64 2.96
C TRP A 120 -4.47 14.18 1.85
N GLY A 121 -5.38 13.36 1.32
CA GLY A 121 -6.40 13.77 0.36
C GLY A 121 -7.31 14.88 0.88
N VAL A 122 -7.79 14.76 2.13
CA VAL A 122 -8.57 15.83 2.80
C VAL A 122 -7.77 17.13 2.85
N TRP A 123 -6.49 17.06 3.21
CA TRP A 123 -5.66 18.25 3.30
C TRP A 123 -5.36 18.86 1.91
N GLU A 124 -5.15 18.04 0.88
CA GLU A 124 -4.99 18.50 -0.49
C GLU A 124 -6.24 19.21 -1.02
N ILE A 125 -7.45 18.73 -0.68
CA ILE A 125 -8.70 19.41 -1.03
C ILE A 125 -8.73 20.82 -0.43
N ILE A 126 -8.43 20.96 0.85
CA ILE A 126 -8.38 22.26 1.54
C ILE A 126 -7.33 23.17 0.86
N LYS A 127 -6.09 22.69 0.73
CA LYS A 127 -4.99 23.48 0.16
C LYS A 127 -5.25 23.96 -1.26
N ARG A 128 -5.92 23.16 -2.08
CA ARG A 128 -6.18 23.48 -3.49
C ARG A 128 -7.40 24.36 -3.70
N THR A 129 -8.31 24.41 -2.73
CA THR A 129 -9.53 25.24 -2.80
C THR A 129 -9.29 26.65 -2.28
N GLY A 130 -8.27 26.84 -1.42
CA GLY A 130 -7.98 28.11 -0.74
C GLY A 130 -8.80 28.28 0.53
#